data_AF-A0A7X5V4A8-F1
#
_entry.id   AF-A0A7X5V4A8-F1
#
_cell.length_a   1.000
_cell.length_b   1.000
_cell.length_c   1.000
_cell.angle_alpha   90.00
_cell.angle_beta   90.00
_cell.angle_gamma   90.00
#
_symmetry.space_group_name_H-M   'P 1'
#
loop_
_entity.id
_entity.type
_entity.pdbx_description
1 polymer ?
#
loop_
_entity_poly.entity_id
_entity_poly.type
_entity_poly.pdbx_seq_one_letter_code
_entity_poly.pdbx_strand_id
1 'polypeptide(L)'
;MTSELEYAQAILDGQQAVTPRWIRIAAFLTRQALEAEIEAYCELLIAPMPFPVRMRSRLAVLHALDQTGFNRMAEYSWNALSRACHHHAYELSPTISELRHLHSKVVDLAAMRAAAAGAPK
;
A
#
# COMPACT_ATOMS: atom_id res chain seq x y z
N MET A 1 4.03 6.57 9.71
CA MET A 1 3.65 6.41 8.30
C MET A 1 4.84 6.32 7.36
N THR A 2 5.89 7.15 7.49
CA THR A 2 7.17 6.91 6.77
C THR A 2 7.93 5.72 7.36
N SER A 3 7.83 5.52 8.67
CA SER A 3 8.49 4.44 9.42
C SER A 3 8.23 3.03 8.89
N GLU A 4 7.00 2.74 8.44
CA GLU A 4 6.61 1.42 7.97
C GLU A 4 7.21 1.10 6.59
N LEU A 5 7.22 2.09 5.68
CA LEU A 5 7.86 1.96 4.36
C LEU A 5 9.38 1.87 4.46
N GLU A 6 9.98 2.66 5.34
CA GLU A 6 11.42 2.65 5.62
C GLU A 6 11.85 1.29 6.21
N TYR A 7 11.08 0.73 7.14
CA TYR A 7 11.40 -0.57 7.72
C TYR A 7 11.19 -1.72 6.72
N ALA A 8 10.15 -1.65 5.88
CA ALA A 8 9.96 -2.60 4.78
C ALA A 8 11.15 -2.54 3.80
N GLN A 9 11.63 -1.35 3.46
CA GLN A 9 12.81 -1.14 2.62
C GLN A 9 14.06 -1.79 3.22
N ALA A 10 14.32 -1.57 4.51
CA ALA A 10 15.47 -2.17 5.20
C ALA A 10 15.49 -3.71 5.11
N ILE A 11 14.32 -4.34 5.26
CA ILE A 11 14.17 -5.80 5.08
C ILE A 11 14.46 -6.21 3.63
N LEU A 12 13.96 -5.46 2.66
CA LEU A 12 14.13 -5.75 1.23
C LEU A 12 15.57 -5.56 0.75
N ASP A 13 16.35 -4.70 1.41
CA ASP A 13 17.76 -4.46 1.11
C ASP A 13 18.69 -5.53 1.72
N GLY A 14 18.12 -6.50 2.45
CA GLY A 14 18.86 -7.63 3.00
C GLY A 14 19.69 -7.29 4.24
N GLN A 15 19.34 -6.22 4.96
CA GLN A 15 19.94 -5.90 6.26
C GLN A 15 19.63 -6.97 7.33
N GLN A 16 18.68 -7.86 7.06
CA GLN A 16 18.39 -9.08 7.81
C GLN A 16 18.52 -10.29 6.87
N ALA A 17 18.90 -11.46 7.41
CA ALA A 17 18.90 -12.70 6.63
C ALA A 17 17.48 -12.95 6.07
N VAL A 18 17.31 -12.80 4.74
CA VAL A 18 15.99 -12.82 4.10
C VAL A 18 15.44 -14.24 4.08
N THR A 19 14.77 -14.61 5.17
CA THR A 19 13.95 -15.83 5.23
C THR A 19 12.56 -15.53 4.64
N PRO A 20 11.80 -16.55 4.21
CA PRO A 20 10.41 -16.36 3.77
C PRO A 20 9.52 -15.65 4.81
N ARG A 21 9.87 -15.75 6.10
CA ARG A 21 9.20 -15.02 7.19
C ARG A 21 9.42 -13.51 7.08
N TRP A 22 10.65 -13.07 6.82
CA TRP A 22 10.97 -11.64 6.69
C TRP A 22 10.31 -11.02 5.46
N ILE A 23 10.22 -11.76 4.35
CA ILE A 23 9.47 -11.31 3.16
C ILE A 23 8.01 -11.02 3.52
N ARG A 24 7.35 -11.89 4.29
CA ARG A 24 5.97 -11.65 4.72
C ARG A 24 5.84 -10.46 5.65
N ILE A 25 6.79 -10.26 6.58
CA ILE A 25 6.80 -9.07 7.44
C ILE A 25 6.88 -7.80 6.60
N ALA A 26 7.78 -7.77 5.60
CA ALA A 26 7.86 -6.64 4.67
C ALA A 26 6.56 -6.45 3.86
N ALA A 27 5.88 -7.52 3.46
CA ALA A 27 4.57 -7.44 2.82
C ALA A 27 3.49 -6.83 3.74
N PHE A 28 3.44 -7.23 5.01
CA PHE A 28 2.52 -6.66 5.98
C PHE A 28 2.75 -5.15 6.19
N LEU A 29 4.01 -4.74 6.36
CA LEU A 29 4.36 -3.33 6.56
C LEU A 29 4.06 -2.48 5.33
N THR A 30 4.38 -3.01 4.14
CA THR A 30 4.05 -2.35 2.87
C THR A 30 2.53 -2.21 2.72
N ARG A 31 1.74 -3.22 3.14
CA ARG A 31 0.27 -3.16 3.12
C ARG A 31 -0.26 -2.11 4.11
N GLN A 32 0.30 -2.02 5.31
CA GLN A 32 -0.11 -1.00 6.29
C GLN A 32 0.15 0.42 5.78
N ALA A 33 1.34 0.65 5.19
CA ALA A 33 1.64 1.94 4.58
C ALA A 33 0.67 2.27 3.45
N LEU A 34 0.37 1.31 2.56
CA LEU A 34 -0.61 1.49 1.49
C LEU A 34 -2.00 1.86 2.03
N GLU A 35 -2.49 1.15 3.05
CA GLU A 35 -3.81 1.40 3.63
C GLU A 35 -3.91 2.82 4.21
N ALA A 36 -2.83 3.31 4.79
CA ALA A 36 -2.75 4.65 5.34
C ALA A 36 -2.67 5.74 4.25
N GLU A 37 -1.96 5.49 3.14
CA GLU A 37 -1.96 6.38 1.98
C GLU A 37 -3.34 6.45 1.29
N ILE A 38 -4.04 5.32 1.19
CA ILE A 38 -5.42 5.27 0.67
C ILE A 38 -6.36 6.09 1.55
N GLU A 39 -6.26 5.93 2.87
CA GLU A 39 -7.05 6.70 3.83
C GLU A 39 -6.82 8.19 3.67
N ALA A 40 -5.57 8.64 3.71
CA ALA A 40 -5.22 10.04 3.56
C ALA A 40 -5.65 10.60 2.19
N TYR A 41 -5.55 9.84 1.10
CA TYR A 41 -6.01 10.30 -0.21
C TYR A 41 -7.55 10.40 -0.29
N CYS A 42 -8.29 9.45 0.32
CA CYS A 42 -9.74 9.59 0.45
C CYS A 42 -10.13 10.88 1.17
N GLU A 43 -9.43 11.26 2.24
CA GLU A 43 -9.68 12.49 2.99
C GLU A 43 -9.34 13.79 2.22
N LEU A 44 -8.56 13.70 1.14
CA LEU A 44 -8.39 14.82 0.21
C LEU A 44 -9.59 14.96 -0.74
N LEU A 45 -10.18 13.84 -1.16
CA LEU A 45 -11.32 13.82 -2.08
C LEU A 45 -12.64 14.14 -1.38
N ILE A 46 -12.79 13.70 -0.13
CA ILE A 46 -14.00 13.88 0.68
C ILE A 46 -13.61 14.30 2.10
N ALA A 47 -14.55 14.83 2.87
CA ALA A 47 -14.30 15.11 4.29
C ALA A 47 -13.95 13.81 5.07
N PRO A 48 -13.20 13.92 6.19
CA PRO A 48 -12.87 12.78 7.05
C PRO A 48 -14.11 11.97 7.42
N MET A 49 -13.99 10.64 7.31
CA MET A 49 -15.11 9.74 7.57
C MET A 49 -15.34 9.62 9.09
N PRO A 50 -16.57 9.85 9.59
CA PRO A 50 -16.84 9.91 11.04
C PRO A 50 -16.79 8.56 11.76
N PHE A 51 -16.67 7.44 11.03
CA PHE A 51 -16.67 6.09 11.58
C PHE A 51 -15.58 5.24 10.92
N PRO A 52 -15.13 4.14 11.56
CA PRO A 52 -14.21 3.20 10.94
C PRO A 52 -14.80 2.64 9.64
N VAL A 53 -14.14 2.91 8.52
CA VAL A 53 -14.55 2.41 7.21
C VAL A 53 -13.69 1.23 6.79
N ARG A 54 -14.27 0.26 6.08
CA ARG A 54 -13.53 -0.90 5.55
C ARG A 54 -12.69 -0.47 4.35
N MET A 55 -11.53 -1.10 4.14
CA MET A 55 -10.64 -0.74 3.03
C MET A 55 -11.31 -0.84 1.65
N ARG A 56 -12.14 -1.87 1.44
CA ARG A 56 -12.94 -1.99 0.19
C ARG A 56 -13.88 -0.81 -0.07
N SER A 57 -14.44 -0.21 0.99
CA SER A 57 -15.30 0.97 0.85
C SER A 57 -14.48 2.20 0.48
N ARG A 58 -13.26 2.36 1.01
CA ARG A 58 -12.33 3.41 0.58
C ARG A 58 -11.93 3.24 -0.90
N LEU A 59 -11.61 2.02 -1.34
CA LEU A 59 -11.34 1.74 -2.75
C LEU A 59 -12.55 2.10 -3.65
N ALA A 60 -13.79 1.81 -3.22
CA ALA A 60 -14.98 2.21 -3.95
C ALA A 60 -15.12 3.74 -4.09
N VAL A 61 -14.81 4.50 -3.02
CA VAL A 61 -14.74 5.97 -3.08
C VAL A 61 -13.69 6.43 -4.10
N LEU A 62 -12.50 5.82 -4.09
CA LEU A 62 -11.46 6.13 -5.06
C LEU A 62 -11.93 5.86 -6.49
N HIS A 63 -12.57 4.71 -6.77
CA HIS A 63 -13.09 4.43 -8.11
C HIS A 63 -14.14 5.44 -8.57
N ALA A 64 -14.95 5.97 -7.65
CA ALA A 64 -15.98 6.92 -7.98
C ALA A 64 -15.44 8.34 -8.20
N LEU A 65 -14.40 8.75 -7.47
CA LEU A 65 -13.99 10.16 -7.36
C LEU A 65 -12.59 10.47 -7.89
N ASP A 66 -11.67 9.49 -7.95
CA ASP A 66 -10.31 9.74 -8.41
C ASP A 66 -10.19 9.69 -9.94
N GLN A 67 -9.60 10.74 -10.51
CA GLN A 67 -9.32 10.85 -11.95
C GLN A 67 -7.82 10.77 -12.29
N THR A 68 -6.95 10.66 -11.28
CA THR A 68 -5.48 10.73 -11.46
C THR A 68 -4.85 9.38 -11.82
N GLY A 69 -5.59 8.28 -11.61
CA GLY A 69 -5.08 6.91 -11.74
C GLY A 69 -4.60 6.31 -10.41
N PHE A 70 -4.63 7.08 -9.32
CA PHE A 70 -4.39 6.59 -7.96
C PHE A 70 -5.28 5.38 -7.65
N ASN A 71 -6.55 5.41 -8.05
CA ASN A 71 -7.51 4.33 -7.76
C ASN A 71 -7.04 2.96 -8.30
N ARG A 72 -6.63 2.89 -9.57
CA ARG A 72 -6.21 1.62 -10.20
C ARG A 72 -4.95 1.07 -9.56
N MET A 73 -3.99 1.95 -9.27
CA MET A 73 -2.73 1.56 -8.65
C MET A 73 -2.92 1.13 -7.19
N ALA A 74 -3.78 1.83 -6.44
CA ALA A 74 -4.14 1.46 -5.08
C ALA A 74 -4.86 0.11 -5.01
N GLU A 75 -5.86 -0.12 -5.89
CA GLU A 75 -6.60 -1.39 -5.94
C GLU A 75 -5.67 -2.56 -6.30
N TYR A 76 -4.85 -2.41 -7.34
CA TYR A 76 -3.86 -3.42 -7.74
C TYR A 76 -2.93 -3.77 -6.57
N SER A 77 -2.31 -2.77 -5.96
CA SER A 77 -1.35 -2.95 -4.88
C SER A 77 -2.01 -3.57 -3.65
N TRP A 78 -3.23 -3.16 -3.30
CA TRP A 78 -3.94 -3.69 -2.14
C TRP A 78 -4.30 -5.16 -2.33
N ASN A 79 -4.79 -5.54 -3.51
CA ASN A 79 -5.10 -6.93 -3.84
C ASN A 79 -3.83 -7.80 -3.85
N ALA A 80 -2.74 -7.32 -4.44
CA ALA A 80 -1.48 -8.05 -4.50
C ALA A 80 -0.82 -8.22 -3.12
N LEU A 81 -0.75 -7.17 -2.31
CA LEU A 81 -0.20 -7.23 -0.95
C LEU A 81 -1.07 -8.05 -0.01
N SER A 82 -2.40 -8.01 -0.15
CA SER A 82 -3.29 -8.86 0.63
C SER A 82 -3.03 -10.35 0.37
N ARG A 83 -2.79 -10.74 -0.90
CA ARG A 83 -2.36 -12.11 -1.22
C ARG A 83 -0.98 -12.44 -0.66
N ALA A 84 -0.01 -11.53 -0.82
CA ALA A 84 1.36 -11.70 -0.31
C ALA A 84 1.43 -11.90 1.22
N CYS A 85 0.45 -11.38 1.96
CA CYS A 85 0.34 -11.53 3.41
C CYS A 85 -0.24 -12.89 3.86
N HIS A 86 -0.96 -13.61 2.98
CA HIS A 86 -1.61 -14.87 3.35
C HIS A 86 -0.67 -16.08 3.15
N HIS A 87 -0.79 -17.07 4.03
CA HIS A 87 -0.08 -18.34 3.92
C HIS A 87 -1.07 -19.43 3.50
N HIS A 88 -1.24 -19.66 2.20
CA HIS A 88 -1.93 -20.85 1.72
C HIS A 88 -0.93 -22.00 1.54
N ALA A 89 -1.30 -23.21 1.96
CA ALA A 89 -0.40 -24.37 2.05
C ALA A 89 0.27 -24.77 0.71
N TYR A 90 -0.28 -24.31 -0.41
CA TYR A 90 0.22 -24.56 -1.76
C TYR A 90 0.62 -23.29 -2.52
N GLU A 91 0.53 -22.11 -1.88
CA GLU A 91 0.98 -20.88 -2.53
C GLU A 91 2.47 -20.66 -2.32
N LEU A 92 3.16 -20.39 -3.43
CA LEU A 92 4.53 -19.94 -3.41
C LEU A 92 4.59 -18.62 -2.63
N SER A 93 5.61 -18.47 -1.78
CA SER A 93 5.85 -17.18 -1.16
C SER A 93 6.16 -16.15 -2.25
N PRO A 94 5.68 -14.89 -2.12
CA PRO A 94 6.06 -13.85 -3.05
C PRO A 94 7.58 -13.73 -3.11
N THR A 95 8.10 -13.54 -4.32
CA THR A 95 9.52 -13.30 -4.52
C THR A 95 9.91 -11.93 -3.97
N ILE A 96 11.19 -11.76 -3.64
CA ILE A 96 11.73 -10.45 -3.22
C ILE A 96 11.50 -9.41 -4.32
N SER A 97 11.64 -9.80 -5.59
CA SER A 97 11.42 -8.90 -6.74
C SER A 97 9.97 -8.44 -6.85
N GLU A 98 9.00 -9.34 -6.69
CA GLU A 98 7.57 -8.97 -6.66
C GLU A 98 7.28 -8.01 -5.50
N LEU A 99 7.84 -8.28 -4.32
CA LEU A 99 7.61 -7.41 -3.17
C LEU A 99 8.28 -6.04 -3.31
N ARG A 100 9.49 -5.96 -3.88
CA ARG A 100 10.14 -4.69 -4.25
C ARG A 100 9.30 -3.89 -5.25
N HIS A 101 8.72 -4.58 -6.24
CA HIS A 101 7.83 -3.94 -7.20
C HIS A 101 6.59 -3.35 -6.50
N LEU A 102 5.96 -4.10 -5.60
CA LEU A 102 4.81 -3.63 -4.83
C LEU A 102 5.17 -2.48 -3.89
N HIS A 103 6.33 -2.54 -3.23
CA HIS A 103 6.84 -1.47 -2.38
C HIS A 103 7.04 -0.18 -3.18
N SER A 104 7.69 -0.24 -4.35
CA SER A 104 7.86 0.90 -5.26
C SER A 104 6.52 1.54 -5.64
N LYS A 105 5.47 0.75 -5.89
CA LYS A 105 4.14 1.29 -6.18
C LYS A 105 3.54 2.07 -5.01
N VAL A 106 3.79 1.64 -3.77
CA VAL A 106 3.33 2.37 -2.58
C VAL A 106 4.10 3.68 -2.42
N VAL A 107 5.39 3.70 -2.73
CA VAL A 107 6.19 4.94 -2.79
C VAL A 107 5.62 5.90 -3.85
N ASP A 108 5.29 5.40 -5.03
CA ASP A 108 4.68 6.20 -6.10
C ASP A 108 3.31 6.76 -5.67
N LEU A 109 2.47 5.95 -5.00
CA LEU A 109 1.19 6.40 -4.45
C LEU A 109 1.37 7.50 -3.40
N ALA A 110 2.35 7.39 -2.51
CA ALA A 110 2.64 8.41 -1.51
C ALA A 110 3.07 9.73 -2.18
N ALA A 111 3.88 9.66 -3.24
CA ALA A 111 4.27 10.83 -4.03
C ALA A 111 3.06 11.46 -4.75
N MET A 112 2.18 10.65 -5.35
CA MET A 112 0.94 11.12 -5.98
C MET A 112 0.02 11.82 -4.99
N ARG A 113 -0.15 11.27 -3.78
CA ARG A 113 -0.93 11.90 -2.72
C ARG A 113 -0.32 13.23 -2.29
N ALA A 114 0.99 13.28 -2.08
CA ALA A 114 1.68 14.51 -1.70
C ALA A 114 1.50 15.61 -2.77
N ALA A 115 1.57 15.25 -4.05
CA ALA A 115 1.29 16.16 -5.16
C ALA A 115 -0.17 16.66 -5.15
N ALA A 116 -1.13 15.78 -4.89
CA ALA A 116 -2.55 16.15 -4.80
C ALA A 116 -2.85 17.09 -3.62
N ALA A 117 -2.18 16.89 -2.48
CA ALA A 117 -2.32 17.76 -1.30
C ALA A 117 -1.75 19.17 -1.52
N GLY A 118 -0.79 19.34 -2.44
CA GLY A 118 -0.19 20.63 -2.79
C GLY A 118 -0.92 21.39 -3.91
N ALA A 119 -1.92 20.80 -4.55
CA ALA A 119 -2.66 21.46 -5.62
C ALA A 119 -3.62 22.52 -5.05
N PRO A 120 -3.71 23.73 -5.66
CA PRO A 120 -4.69 24.72 -5.25
C PRO A 120 -6.12 24.19 -5.47
N LYS A 121 -6.98 24.38 -4.45
CA LYS A 121 -8.36 23.90 -4.42
C LYS A 121 -9.29 24.75 -5.27
#